data_AF-A0ABD8ABG5-F1
#
_entry.id   AF-A0ABD8ABG5-F1
#
_cell.length_a   1.000
_cell.length_b   1.000
_cell.length_c   1.000
_cell.angle_alpha   90.00
_cell.angle_beta   90.00
_cell.angle_gamma   90.00
#
_symmetry.space_group_name_H-M   'P 1'
#
loop_
_entity.id
_entity.type
_entity.pdbx_description
1 polymer ?
#
loop_
_entity_poly.entity_id
_entity_poly.type
_entity_poly.pdbx_seq_one_letter_code
_entity_poly.pdbx_strand_id
1 'polypeptide(L)'
;MKVGSGFFPFLAVLILCVLISAGAVSATPSDLSTSMVEKMPVEEISEADIQAGIEYLNAHDHVLHRYGTLPALKDTRMRCTWEDSLDKFVADARCDIEPLFYPEGPIHGFGYDIEGYVFVSIVDNRTMDSEAMDNLYGTLESRGRTMGISNIPVKFISSPLVELDSYPPESRSSYCRPIIGGLMLQTSLPGGTGEATTGFAAQTSSGSQGYVISGHCTEGAGTKVYQPTIGFDAGTVSTDGGTYSDAAWVPFNNVVARIYTTPSVTSAIKGYYSDPGSGLSVVMSGKNIGTLIRASS
;
A
#
# COMPACT_ATOMS: atom_id res chain seq x y z
N MET A 1 48.91 5.32 4.09
CA MET A 1 47.66 4.66 3.62
C MET A 1 46.82 4.29 4.82
N LYS A 2 45.70 4.98 5.02
CA LYS A 2 44.58 4.55 5.86
C LYS A 2 43.33 5.01 5.12
N VAL A 3 42.60 4.03 4.59
CA VAL A 3 41.36 4.22 3.83
C VAL A 3 40.26 4.46 4.86
N GLY A 4 39.58 5.61 4.76
CA GLY A 4 38.40 5.93 5.55
C GLY A 4 37.20 5.19 5.00
N SER A 5 36.56 4.37 5.82
CA SER A 5 35.30 3.70 5.52
C SER A 5 34.15 4.66 5.81
N GLY A 6 33.56 5.24 4.75
CA GLY A 6 32.32 6.01 4.82
C GLY A 6 31.14 5.10 5.17
N PHE A 7 30.40 5.52 6.18
CA PHE A 7 29.15 4.94 6.65
C PHE A 7 28.03 5.42 5.70
N PHE A 8 27.38 4.51 4.97
CA PHE A 8 26.19 4.80 4.16
C PHE A 8 24.97 4.20 4.85
N PRO A 9 24.03 5.00 5.39
CA PRO A 9 22.76 4.48 5.88
C PRO A 9 21.82 4.18 4.70
N PHE A 10 21.33 2.94 4.65
CA PHE A 10 20.34 2.49 3.67
C PHE A 10 18.99 3.15 3.95
N LEU A 11 18.52 3.93 2.98
CA LEU A 11 17.29 4.69 2.95
C LEU A 11 16.11 3.75 2.62
N ALA A 12 15.08 3.73 3.46
CA ALA A 12 13.86 2.98 3.23
C ALA A 12 13.01 3.69 2.16
N VAL A 13 12.71 3.01 1.06
CA VAL A 13 11.97 3.61 -0.05
C VAL A 13 10.47 3.65 0.24
N LEU A 14 9.94 4.87 0.35
CA LEU A 14 8.51 5.18 0.42
C LEU A 14 7.90 5.10 -0.99
N ILE A 15 7.01 4.15 -1.25
CA ILE A 15 6.27 4.06 -2.53
C ILE A 15 4.88 4.66 -2.31
N LEU A 16 4.67 5.87 -2.81
CA LEU A 16 3.37 6.52 -2.87
C LEU A 16 2.75 6.24 -4.26
N CYS A 17 1.83 5.29 -4.33
CA CYS A 17 0.87 5.19 -5.41
C CYS A 17 -0.49 5.61 -4.85
N VAL A 18 -1.02 6.75 -5.30
CA VAL A 18 -2.39 7.17 -4.94
C VAL A 18 -3.35 6.39 -5.83
N LEU A 19 -3.78 5.22 -5.33
CA LEU A 19 -4.85 4.42 -5.93
C LEU A 19 -6.19 4.93 -5.41
N ILE A 20 -6.95 5.62 -6.27
CA ILE A 20 -8.37 5.84 -6.00
C ILE A 20 -9.06 4.51 -6.38
N SER A 21 -9.71 3.83 -5.43
CA SER A 21 -10.51 2.64 -5.71
C SER A 21 -11.98 3.01 -5.96
N ALA A 22 -12.67 2.26 -6.82
CA ALA A 22 -14.07 2.51 -7.16
C ALA A 22 -14.93 1.90 -6.05
N GLY A 23 -15.36 2.74 -5.12
CA GLY A 23 -16.39 2.42 -4.15
C GLY A 23 -17.50 3.44 -4.26
N ALA A 24 -18.56 3.13 -5.01
CA ALA A 24 -19.78 3.91 -4.98
C ALA A 24 -20.50 3.64 -3.63
N VAL A 25 -20.34 4.53 -2.65
CA VAL A 25 -21.27 4.61 -1.52
C VAL A 25 -22.02 5.92 -1.65
N SER A 26 -23.26 5.81 -2.15
CA SER A 26 -24.27 6.86 -2.03
C SER A 26 -24.65 6.99 -0.55
N ALA A 27 -24.06 7.94 0.16
CA ALA A 27 -24.56 8.39 1.45
C ALA A 27 -25.40 9.65 1.25
N THR A 28 -26.71 9.53 1.47
CA THR A 28 -27.58 10.69 1.68
C THR A 28 -27.16 11.43 2.97
N PRO A 29 -27.23 12.77 3.01
CA PRO A 29 -26.64 13.55 4.09
C PRO A 29 -27.54 13.48 5.33
N SER A 30 -26.98 13.04 6.44
CA SER A 30 -27.55 13.27 7.78
C SER A 30 -26.65 14.31 8.45
N ASP A 31 -27.23 15.47 8.77
CA ASP A 31 -26.59 16.57 9.48
C ASP A 31 -25.83 16.08 10.72
N LEU A 32 -24.51 16.32 10.76
CA LEU A 32 -23.79 16.43 12.02
C LEU A 32 -22.76 17.55 11.93
N SER A 33 -23.03 18.57 12.75
CA SER A 33 -22.31 19.82 12.96
C SER A 33 -20.80 19.79 12.68
N THR A 34 -20.40 20.73 11.82
CA THR A 34 -19.05 21.29 11.69
C THR A 34 -18.39 21.51 13.05
N SER A 35 -17.39 20.69 13.38
CA SER A 35 -16.34 21.08 14.30
C SER A 35 -14.99 20.81 13.65
N MET A 36 -14.26 21.91 13.51
CA MET A 36 -12.90 22.14 13.02
C MET A 36 -12.04 20.87 12.91
N VAL A 37 -11.90 20.35 11.69
CA VAL A 37 -10.76 19.51 11.32
C VAL A 37 -9.55 20.44 11.27
N GLU A 38 -8.78 20.47 12.35
CA GLU A 38 -7.45 21.04 12.36
C GLU A 38 -6.61 20.26 11.34
N LYS A 39 -6.32 20.93 10.21
CA LYS A 39 -5.59 20.36 9.08
C LYS A 39 -4.21 19.92 9.60
N MET A 40 -4.01 18.61 9.76
CA MET A 40 -2.71 18.04 10.08
C MET A 40 -1.67 18.60 9.10
N PRO A 41 -0.48 19.01 9.54
CA PRO A 41 0.57 19.45 8.63
C PRO A 41 0.90 18.28 7.70
N VAL A 42 0.73 18.52 6.38
CA VAL A 42 1.21 17.61 5.35
C VAL A 42 2.72 17.59 5.48
N GLU A 43 3.25 16.46 5.96
CA GLU A 43 4.67 16.23 6.11
C GLU A 43 5.27 16.15 4.69
N GLU A 44 6.09 17.13 4.33
CA GLU A 44 6.66 17.29 3.00
C GLU A 44 7.67 16.15 2.75
N ILE A 45 7.47 15.36 1.68
CA ILE A 45 8.35 14.23 1.33
C ILE A 45 9.72 14.80 0.95
N SER A 46 10.81 14.23 1.50
CA SER A 46 12.15 14.73 1.20
C SER A 46 12.57 14.41 -0.24
N GLU A 47 13.45 15.23 -0.83
CA GLU A 47 14.02 14.95 -2.17
C GLU A 47 14.72 13.59 -2.22
N ALA A 48 15.32 13.14 -1.10
CA ALA A 48 15.96 11.84 -1.00
C ALA A 48 14.93 10.70 -1.10
N ASP A 49 13.78 10.81 -0.43
CA ASP A 49 12.72 9.81 -0.50
C ASP A 49 12.08 9.76 -1.90
N ILE A 50 11.93 10.92 -2.55
CA ILE A 50 11.48 11.01 -3.95
C ILE A 50 12.45 10.26 -4.86
N GLN A 51 13.74 10.55 -4.74
CA GLN A 51 14.77 9.91 -5.57
C GLN A 51 14.80 8.39 -5.34
N ALA A 52 14.68 7.96 -4.09
CA ALA A 52 14.62 6.55 -3.74
C ALA A 52 13.37 5.87 -4.34
N GLY A 53 12.21 6.54 -4.31
CA GLY A 53 10.98 6.07 -4.94
C GLY A 53 11.13 5.89 -6.45
N ILE A 54 11.75 6.87 -7.13
CA ILE A 54 12.06 6.80 -8.56
C ILE A 54 12.99 5.62 -8.86
N GLU A 55 14.04 5.42 -8.07
CA GLU A 55 14.96 4.28 -8.23
C GLU A 55 14.25 2.94 -8.05
N TYR A 56 13.34 2.84 -7.08
CA TYR A 56 12.55 1.64 -6.87
C TYR A 56 11.65 1.35 -8.08
N LEU A 57 10.90 2.34 -8.57
CA LEU A 57 10.03 2.15 -9.74
C LEU A 57 10.85 1.72 -10.97
N ASN A 58 12.01 2.35 -11.20
CA ASN A 58 12.89 1.96 -12.29
C ASN A 58 13.43 0.52 -12.17
N ALA A 59 13.56 0.00 -10.95
CA ALA A 59 14.02 -1.35 -10.70
C ALA A 59 12.90 -2.42 -10.73
N HIS A 60 11.64 -2.03 -10.47
CA HIS A 60 10.56 -2.99 -10.22
C HIS A 60 9.36 -2.86 -11.17
N ASP A 61 9.13 -1.71 -11.80
CA ASP A 61 8.03 -1.55 -12.76
C ASP A 61 8.39 -2.28 -14.06
N HIS A 62 7.52 -3.20 -14.47
CA HIS A 62 7.57 -3.75 -15.82
C HIS A 62 6.86 -2.79 -16.78
N VAL A 63 7.57 -1.76 -17.22
CA VAL A 63 7.01 -0.73 -18.12
C VAL A 63 6.84 -1.29 -19.53
N LEU A 64 5.59 -1.30 -20.00
CA LEU A 64 5.20 -1.72 -21.34
C LEU A 64 5.36 -0.58 -22.35
N HIS A 65 4.89 0.62 -21.98
CA HIS A 65 4.98 1.80 -22.84
C HIS A 65 4.92 3.11 -22.06
N ARG A 66 5.48 4.18 -22.63
CA ARG A 66 5.37 5.55 -22.11
C ARG A 66 4.90 6.48 -23.21
N TYR A 67 3.92 7.30 -22.90
CA TYR A 67 3.41 8.37 -23.77
C TYR A 67 3.60 9.73 -23.12
N GLY A 68 3.55 10.75 -23.97
CA GLY A 68 3.67 12.14 -23.57
C GLY A 68 5.06 12.53 -23.06
N THR A 69 5.15 13.67 -22.37
CA THR A 69 6.41 14.20 -21.83
C THR A 69 6.22 14.67 -20.41
N LEU A 70 7.00 14.09 -19.50
CA LEU A 70 7.02 14.51 -18.10
C LEU A 70 7.53 15.96 -18.00
N PRO A 71 6.83 16.87 -17.31
CA PRO A 71 7.31 18.23 -17.10
C PRO A 71 8.56 18.23 -16.22
N ALA A 72 9.39 19.28 -16.34
CA ALA A 72 10.56 19.43 -15.49
C ALA A 72 10.15 19.84 -14.06
N LEU A 73 10.18 18.89 -13.13
CA LEU A 73 9.87 19.10 -11.71
C LEU A 73 11.15 19.44 -10.93
N LYS A 74 11.52 20.73 -10.90
CA LYS A 74 12.83 21.18 -10.38
C LYS A 74 12.87 21.44 -8.87
N ASP A 75 11.71 21.63 -8.26
CA ASP A 75 11.56 21.95 -6.85
C ASP A 75 10.25 21.38 -6.30
N THR A 76 10.14 21.36 -4.97
CA THR A 76 8.98 20.79 -4.26
C THR A 76 7.68 21.48 -4.61
N ARG A 77 7.70 22.80 -4.82
CA ARG A 77 6.48 23.56 -5.15
C ARG A 77 5.95 23.16 -6.53
N MET A 78 6.81 23.03 -7.53
CA MET A 78 6.44 22.55 -8.86
C MET A 78 5.87 21.13 -8.79
N ARG A 79 6.48 20.27 -7.97
CA ARG A 79 6.03 18.89 -7.77
C ARG A 79 4.66 18.82 -7.09
N CYS A 80 4.45 19.53 -5.98
CA CYS A 80 3.13 19.58 -5.34
C CYS A 80 2.05 20.16 -6.27
N THR A 81 2.38 21.20 -7.03
CA THR A 81 1.45 21.78 -8.02
C THR A 81 1.09 20.76 -9.11
N TRP A 82 2.07 19.96 -9.54
CA TRP A 82 1.87 18.91 -10.52
C TRP A 82 1.03 17.75 -9.96
N GLU A 83 1.35 17.29 -8.75
CA GLU A 83 0.58 16.26 -8.04
C GLU A 83 -0.88 16.68 -7.83
N ASP A 84 -1.13 17.94 -7.43
CA ASP A 84 -2.49 18.50 -7.33
C ASP A 84 -3.25 18.48 -8.68
N SER A 85 -2.53 18.67 -9.78
CA SER A 85 -3.09 18.57 -11.14
C SER A 85 -3.38 17.12 -11.52
N LEU A 86 -2.48 16.18 -11.19
CA LEU A 86 -2.65 14.75 -11.44
C LEU A 86 -3.80 14.15 -10.62
N ASP A 87 -3.94 14.55 -9.35
CA ASP A 87 -5.04 14.14 -8.48
C ASP A 87 -6.40 14.47 -9.10
N LYS A 88 -6.56 15.72 -9.57
CA LYS A 88 -7.78 16.17 -10.25
C LYS A 88 -7.97 15.44 -11.56
N PHE A 89 -6.90 15.26 -12.34
CA PHE A 89 -6.95 14.59 -13.64
C PHE A 89 -7.40 13.13 -13.50
N VAL A 90 -6.78 12.36 -12.60
CA VAL A 90 -7.12 10.94 -12.38
C VAL A 90 -8.56 10.80 -11.88
N ALA A 91 -8.99 11.67 -10.96
CA ALA A 91 -10.37 11.66 -10.48
C ALA A 91 -11.39 11.90 -11.60
N ASP A 92 -11.09 12.84 -12.51
CA ASP A 92 -11.96 13.21 -13.63
C ASP A 92 -11.94 12.19 -14.78
N ALA A 93 -10.76 11.67 -15.14
CA ALA A 93 -10.57 10.69 -16.21
C ALA A 93 -11.04 9.27 -15.83
N ARG A 94 -11.36 9.04 -14.54
CA ARG A 94 -11.75 7.71 -14.04
C ARG A 94 -12.92 7.09 -14.80
N CYS A 95 -13.95 7.87 -15.09
CA CYS A 95 -15.14 7.36 -15.78
C CYS A 95 -14.84 6.91 -17.21
N ASP A 96 -13.83 7.48 -17.86
CA ASP A 96 -13.46 7.16 -19.24
C ASP A 96 -12.73 5.80 -19.32
N ILE A 97 -12.01 5.43 -18.25
CA ILE A 97 -11.25 4.17 -18.16
C ILE A 97 -12.02 3.05 -17.45
N GLU A 98 -13.05 3.38 -16.67
CA GLU A 98 -13.82 2.43 -15.86
C GLU A 98 -14.32 1.19 -16.64
N PRO A 99 -14.82 1.28 -17.89
CA PRO A 99 -15.23 0.12 -18.67
C PRO A 99 -14.11 -0.86 -19.02
N LEU A 100 -12.84 -0.44 -18.89
CA LEU A 100 -11.65 -1.22 -19.18
C LEU A 100 -11.05 -1.86 -17.93
N PHE A 101 -11.64 -1.63 -16.75
CA PHE A 101 -11.18 -2.25 -15.52
C PHE A 101 -11.49 -3.75 -15.49
N TYR A 102 -10.63 -4.48 -14.78
CA TYR A 102 -10.82 -5.87 -14.39
C TYR A 102 -12.09 -6.03 -13.53
N PRO A 103 -12.85 -7.13 -13.66
CA PRO A 103 -12.56 -8.33 -14.47
C PRO A 103 -12.91 -8.24 -15.96
N GLU A 104 -13.72 -7.26 -16.37
CA GLU A 104 -14.21 -7.14 -17.75
C GLU A 104 -13.10 -6.73 -18.73
N GLY A 105 -12.14 -5.92 -18.27
CA GLY A 105 -10.98 -5.47 -19.04
C GLY A 105 -9.63 -5.82 -18.40
N PRO A 106 -8.51 -5.47 -19.05
CA PRO A 106 -7.17 -5.87 -18.63
C PRO A 106 -6.56 -4.97 -17.54
N ILE A 107 -7.18 -3.84 -17.22
CA ILE A 107 -6.61 -2.80 -16.35
C ILE A 107 -7.04 -3.06 -14.90
N HIS A 108 -6.12 -3.07 -13.94
CA HIS A 108 -6.45 -3.24 -12.51
C HIS A 108 -5.94 -2.08 -11.63
N GLY A 109 -5.22 -1.13 -12.20
CA GLY A 109 -4.76 0.06 -11.50
C GLY A 109 -4.78 1.28 -12.41
N PHE A 110 -5.22 2.41 -11.86
CA PHE A 110 -5.17 3.71 -12.50
C PHE A 110 -4.92 4.78 -11.45
N GLY A 111 -3.89 5.60 -11.65
CA GLY A 111 -3.44 6.58 -10.68
C GLY A 111 -2.26 7.38 -11.21
N TYR A 112 -1.48 7.95 -10.30
CA TYR A 112 -0.17 8.51 -10.62
C TYR A 112 0.86 8.11 -9.57
N ASP A 113 2.12 8.23 -9.95
CA ASP A 113 3.27 7.81 -9.16
C ASP A 113 4.21 8.97 -8.80
N ILE A 114 5.26 8.63 -8.06
CA ILE A 114 6.29 9.57 -7.59
C ILE A 114 7.22 10.09 -8.69
N GLU A 115 7.26 9.49 -9.88
CA GLU A 115 7.93 10.13 -11.04
C GLU A 115 7.07 11.29 -11.57
N GLY A 116 5.75 11.22 -11.38
CA GLY A 116 4.77 12.19 -11.86
C GLY A 116 4.11 11.77 -13.17
N TYR A 117 4.14 10.47 -13.49
CA TYR A 117 3.35 9.88 -14.57
C TYR A 117 1.97 9.49 -14.06
N VAL A 118 0.97 9.58 -14.94
CA VAL A 118 -0.25 8.78 -14.79
C VAL A 118 0.11 7.34 -15.13
N PHE A 119 -0.16 6.39 -14.25
CA PHE A 119 0.06 4.98 -14.55
C PHE A 119 -1.26 4.28 -14.87
N VAL A 120 -1.19 3.37 -15.83
CA VAL A 120 -2.23 2.40 -16.16
C VAL A 120 -1.62 1.02 -15.95
N SER A 121 -2.13 0.28 -14.97
CA SER A 121 -1.61 -1.04 -14.63
C SER A 121 -2.44 -2.16 -15.26
N ILE A 122 -1.79 -2.98 -16.08
CA ILE A 122 -2.34 -4.14 -16.78
C ILE A 122 -1.95 -5.40 -16.01
N VAL A 123 -2.89 -6.33 -15.85
CA VAL A 123 -2.63 -7.60 -15.16
C VAL A 123 -1.59 -8.43 -15.93
N ASP A 124 -0.58 -9.00 -15.26
CA ASP A 124 0.53 -9.78 -15.86
C ASP A 124 0.16 -10.91 -16.83
N ASN A 125 -1.07 -11.44 -16.76
CA ASN A 125 -1.58 -12.49 -17.66
C ASN A 125 -2.61 -12.00 -18.69
N ARG A 126 -2.86 -10.69 -18.73
CA ARG A 126 -3.68 -10.03 -19.73
C ARG A 126 -2.78 -9.18 -20.61
N THR A 127 -3.24 -8.91 -21.82
CA THR A 127 -2.51 -8.07 -22.77
C THR A 127 -3.39 -6.95 -23.25
N MET A 128 -2.82 -5.76 -23.37
CA MET A 128 -3.35 -4.65 -24.14
C MET A 128 -2.41 -4.44 -25.31
N ASP A 129 -2.90 -4.58 -26.54
CA ASP A 129 -2.06 -4.33 -27.71
C ASP A 129 -1.76 -2.83 -27.87
N SER A 130 -0.82 -2.51 -28.76
CA SER A 130 -0.39 -1.13 -28.98
C SER A 130 -1.52 -0.23 -29.47
N GLU A 131 -2.44 -0.74 -30.29
CA GLU A 131 -3.57 0.05 -30.79
C GLU A 131 -4.53 0.43 -29.65
N ALA A 132 -4.81 -0.50 -28.74
CA ALA A 132 -5.61 -0.24 -27.55
C ALA A 132 -4.93 0.75 -26.60
N MET A 133 -3.60 0.66 -26.41
CA MET A 133 -2.84 1.63 -25.62
C MET A 133 -2.83 3.02 -26.26
N ASP A 134 -2.65 3.11 -27.58
CA ASP A 134 -2.68 4.37 -28.34
C ASP A 134 -4.05 5.05 -28.24
N ASN A 135 -5.14 4.28 -28.38
CA ASN A 135 -6.51 4.77 -28.26
C ASN A 135 -6.84 5.27 -26.85
N LEU A 136 -6.41 4.55 -25.81
CA LEU A 136 -6.58 4.99 -24.43
C LEU A 136 -5.75 6.24 -24.14
N TYR A 137 -4.51 6.30 -24.61
CA TYR A 137 -3.69 7.51 -24.49
C TYR A 137 -4.35 8.70 -25.18
N GLY A 138 -4.90 8.54 -26.38
CA GLY A 138 -5.63 9.61 -27.08
C GLY A 138 -6.83 10.15 -26.29
N THR A 139 -7.57 9.26 -25.61
CA THR A 139 -8.66 9.63 -24.69
C THR A 139 -8.13 10.46 -23.51
N LEU A 140 -7.09 9.96 -22.83
CA LEU A 140 -6.48 10.62 -21.68
C LEU A 140 -5.84 11.97 -22.06
N GLU A 141 -5.19 12.06 -23.22
CA GLU A 141 -4.59 13.29 -23.74
C GLU A 141 -5.65 14.34 -24.05
N SER A 142 -6.75 13.94 -24.70
CA SER A 142 -7.90 14.81 -24.95
C SER A 142 -8.44 15.37 -23.63
N ARG A 143 -8.62 14.51 -22.63
CA ARG A 143 -9.07 14.90 -21.28
C ARG A 143 -8.10 15.88 -20.63
N GLY A 144 -6.80 15.60 -20.70
CA GLY A 144 -5.75 16.45 -20.15
C GLY A 144 -5.83 17.86 -20.73
N ARG A 145 -6.01 17.97 -22.05
CA ARG A 145 -6.16 19.26 -22.74
C ARG A 145 -7.37 20.06 -22.25
N THR A 146 -8.51 19.41 -21.97
CA THR A 146 -9.69 20.09 -21.39
C THR A 146 -9.42 20.66 -20.00
N MET A 147 -8.47 20.08 -19.26
CA MET A 147 -8.03 20.53 -17.94
C MET A 147 -6.81 21.46 -17.98
N GLY A 148 -6.35 21.87 -19.16
CA GLY A 148 -5.19 22.74 -19.33
C GLY A 148 -3.83 22.02 -19.28
N ILE A 149 -3.80 20.69 -19.34
CA ILE A 149 -2.59 19.87 -19.43
C ILE A 149 -2.35 19.52 -20.90
N SER A 150 -1.38 20.17 -21.55
CA SER A 150 -1.17 20.03 -23.00
C SER A 150 -0.56 18.69 -23.44
N ASN A 151 0.18 18.04 -22.54
CA ASN A 151 0.91 16.80 -22.81
C ASN A 151 0.96 15.97 -21.51
N ILE A 152 -0.08 15.17 -21.26
CA ILE A 152 -0.16 14.34 -20.06
C ILE A 152 0.82 13.15 -20.18
N PRO A 153 1.80 13.00 -19.27
CA PRO A 153 2.68 11.84 -19.27
C PRO A 153 1.93 10.61 -18.74
N VAL A 154 1.89 9.55 -19.53
CA VAL A 154 1.22 8.28 -19.17
C VAL A 154 2.21 7.13 -19.30
N LYS A 155 2.27 6.24 -18.30
CA LYS A 155 2.96 4.96 -18.42
C LYS A 155 2.01 3.77 -18.29
N PHE A 156 2.18 2.82 -19.18
CA PHE A 156 1.54 1.52 -19.12
C PHE A 156 2.51 0.54 -18.47
N ILE A 157 2.07 -0.12 -17.41
CA ILE A 157 2.86 -1.10 -16.67
C ILE A 157 2.14 -2.43 -16.64
N SER A 158 2.91 -3.51 -16.64
CA SER A 158 2.43 -4.83 -16.25
C SER A 158 2.66 -5.00 -14.77
N SER A 159 1.64 -5.37 -14.01
CA SER A 159 1.82 -5.77 -12.62
C SER A 159 0.89 -6.92 -12.26
N PRO A 160 1.22 -7.72 -11.23
CA PRO A 160 0.36 -8.81 -10.81
C PRO A 160 -0.96 -8.23 -10.32
N LEU A 161 -2.07 -8.91 -10.64
CA LEU A 161 -3.35 -8.64 -9.99
C LEU A 161 -3.18 -8.96 -8.51
N VAL A 162 -3.05 -7.93 -7.67
CA VAL A 162 -3.23 -8.09 -6.24
C VAL A 162 -4.73 -8.34 -6.06
N GLU A 163 -5.11 -9.59 -5.79
CA GLU A 163 -6.49 -9.91 -5.39
C GLU A 163 -6.80 -9.12 -4.12
N LEU A 164 -7.43 -7.95 -4.32
CA LEU A 164 -7.94 -7.05 -3.29
C LEU A 164 -9.29 -7.58 -2.79
N ASP A 165 -9.31 -8.83 -2.35
CA ASP A 165 -10.54 -9.39 -1.80
C ASP A 165 -10.89 -8.62 -0.52
N SER A 166 -11.99 -7.88 -0.58
CA SER A 166 -12.59 -7.16 0.55
C SER A 166 -11.66 -6.12 1.19
N TYR A 167 -10.95 -5.33 0.38
CA TYR A 167 -10.09 -4.23 0.87
C TYR A 167 -10.69 -2.83 0.60
N PRO A 168 -10.79 -1.93 1.62
CA PRO A 168 -10.44 -2.16 3.02
C PRO A 168 -11.44 -3.12 3.69
N PRO A 169 -10.99 -3.92 4.67
CA PRO A 169 -11.87 -4.87 5.35
C PRO A 169 -12.99 -4.16 6.11
N GLU A 170 -14.22 -4.66 5.97
CA GLU A 170 -15.40 -4.17 6.71
C GLU A 170 -15.19 -4.25 8.23
N SER A 171 -14.46 -5.27 8.68
CA SER A 171 -14.12 -5.48 10.08
C SER A 171 -12.78 -6.19 10.21
N ARG A 172 -12.19 -6.12 11.41
CA ARG A 172 -10.96 -6.85 11.75
C ARG A 172 -11.09 -8.37 11.60
N SER A 173 -12.31 -8.92 11.61
CA SER A 173 -12.58 -10.35 11.43
C SER A 173 -13.03 -10.72 10.01
N SER A 174 -13.14 -9.75 9.10
CA SER A 174 -13.47 -10.02 7.71
C SER A 174 -12.26 -10.63 7.01
N TYR A 175 -12.51 -11.50 6.03
CA TYR A 175 -11.48 -11.89 5.08
C TYR A 175 -10.93 -10.64 4.40
N CYS A 176 -9.60 -10.58 4.27
CA CYS A 176 -8.92 -9.43 3.71
C CYS A 176 -7.67 -9.88 2.98
N ARG A 177 -7.60 -9.52 1.70
CA ARG A 177 -6.35 -9.54 0.93
C ARG A 177 -6.17 -8.18 0.27
N PRO A 178 -4.94 -7.63 0.21
CA PRO A 178 -3.71 -8.10 0.88
C PRO A 178 -3.84 -8.08 2.40
N ILE A 179 -3.08 -8.94 3.08
CA ILE A 179 -3.03 -8.95 4.54
C ILE A 179 -2.41 -7.64 5.04
N ILE A 180 -3.13 -6.98 5.96
CA ILE A 180 -2.68 -5.78 6.69
C ILE A 180 -2.56 -6.09 8.17
N GLY A 181 -1.96 -5.17 8.93
CA GLY A 181 -1.92 -5.26 10.38
C GLY A 181 -3.26 -5.01 11.05
N GLY A 182 -3.46 -5.68 12.18
CA GLY A 182 -4.66 -5.50 13.01
C GLY A 182 -5.85 -6.38 12.63
N LEU A 183 -5.70 -7.29 11.65
CA LEU A 183 -6.70 -8.31 11.31
C LEU A 183 -6.64 -9.49 12.27
N MET A 184 -7.79 -10.05 12.60
CA MET A 184 -7.90 -11.38 13.21
C MET A 184 -7.30 -12.44 12.28
N LEU A 185 -6.62 -13.40 12.89
CA LEU A 185 -6.18 -14.64 12.26
C LEU A 185 -6.44 -15.83 13.18
N GLN A 186 -6.36 -17.03 12.62
CA GLN A 186 -6.32 -18.29 13.36
C GLN A 186 -5.03 -19.07 13.07
N THR A 187 -4.51 -19.75 14.08
CA THR A 187 -3.41 -20.71 13.94
C THR A 187 -3.90 -22.12 14.22
N SER A 188 -3.40 -23.10 13.46
CA SER A 188 -3.68 -24.51 13.73
C SER A 188 -2.70 -25.05 14.75
N LEU A 189 -3.22 -25.49 15.90
CA LEU A 189 -2.44 -25.99 17.04
C LEU A 189 -2.85 -27.44 17.35
N PRO A 190 -1.99 -28.24 18.00
CA PRO A 190 -2.28 -29.64 18.33
C PRO A 190 -3.57 -29.85 19.16
N GLY A 191 -3.96 -28.86 19.95
CA GLY A 191 -5.17 -28.88 20.78
C GLY A 191 -6.39 -28.15 20.20
N GLY A 192 -6.32 -27.63 18.97
CA GLY A 192 -7.41 -26.88 18.35
C GLY A 192 -6.93 -25.67 17.54
N THR A 193 -7.65 -24.56 17.66
CA THR A 193 -7.30 -23.29 17.00
C THR A 193 -6.93 -22.21 17.98
N GLY A 194 -5.80 -21.55 17.76
CA GLY A 194 -5.47 -20.28 18.40
C GLY A 194 -6.07 -19.12 17.61
N GLU A 195 -6.54 -18.08 18.28
CA GLU A 195 -6.91 -16.81 17.65
C GLU A 195 -5.87 -15.75 17.99
N ALA A 196 -5.47 -14.96 17.00
CA ALA A 196 -4.51 -13.88 17.20
C ALA A 196 -4.83 -12.69 16.30
N THR A 197 -3.92 -11.72 16.29
CA THR A 197 -3.96 -10.59 15.36
C THR A 197 -2.69 -10.59 14.53
N THR A 198 -2.83 -10.28 13.24
CA THR A 198 -1.73 -9.90 12.36
C THR A 198 -1.00 -8.67 12.92
N GLY A 199 0.33 -8.74 12.97
CA GLY A 199 1.20 -7.62 13.34
C GLY A 199 1.40 -6.69 12.15
N PHE A 200 2.62 -6.61 11.61
CA PHE A 200 2.93 -5.76 10.45
C PHE A 200 3.30 -6.60 9.24
N ALA A 201 2.86 -6.17 8.07
CA ALA A 201 3.45 -6.62 6.82
C ALA A 201 4.92 -6.16 6.77
N ALA A 202 5.81 -7.03 6.31
CA ALA A 202 7.22 -6.74 6.17
C ALA A 202 7.80 -7.48 4.96
N GLN A 203 9.08 -7.21 4.69
CA GLN A 203 9.85 -7.88 3.67
C GLN A 203 11.22 -8.23 4.26
N THR A 204 11.73 -9.43 3.96
CA THR A 204 13.09 -9.81 4.33
C THR A 204 14.10 -9.03 3.50
N SER A 205 15.36 -9.00 3.92
CA SER A 205 16.46 -8.39 3.15
C SER A 205 16.67 -9.03 1.77
N SER A 206 16.17 -10.25 1.56
CA SER A 206 16.20 -10.96 0.28
C SER A 206 14.99 -10.66 -0.61
N GLY A 207 14.08 -9.77 -0.19
CA GLY A 207 12.89 -9.39 -0.94
C GLY A 207 11.67 -10.29 -0.69
N SER A 208 11.74 -11.26 0.22
CA SER A 208 10.60 -12.14 0.52
C SER A 208 9.57 -11.43 1.39
N GLN A 209 8.34 -11.29 0.90
CA GLN A 209 7.24 -10.64 1.60
C GLN A 209 6.58 -11.57 2.63
N GLY A 210 5.92 -10.96 3.60
CA GLY A 210 5.16 -11.67 4.63
C GLY A 210 4.68 -10.74 5.73
N TYR A 211 4.34 -11.30 6.88
CA TYR A 211 3.91 -10.53 8.04
C TYR A 211 4.36 -11.18 9.34
N VAL A 212 4.45 -10.35 10.39
CA VAL A 212 4.79 -10.80 11.74
C VAL A 212 3.52 -11.07 12.56
N ILE A 213 3.61 -12.05 13.45
CA ILE A 213 2.59 -12.37 14.47
C ILE A 213 3.31 -12.61 15.81
N SER A 214 2.57 -12.67 16.92
CA SER A 214 3.15 -13.06 18.20
C SER A 214 3.59 -14.52 18.19
N GLY A 215 4.76 -14.80 18.76
CA GLY A 215 5.36 -16.14 18.79
C GLY A 215 4.53 -17.13 19.58
N HIS A 216 3.94 -16.68 20.70
CA HIS A 216 3.07 -17.48 21.56
C HIS A 216 1.73 -17.87 20.92
N CYS A 217 1.42 -17.36 19.73
CA CYS A 217 0.24 -17.79 18.96
C CYS A 217 0.53 -19.04 18.12
N THR A 218 1.73 -19.62 18.22
CA THR A 218 2.23 -20.68 17.35
C THR A 218 2.91 -21.77 18.18
N GLU A 219 3.05 -22.98 17.63
CA GLU A 219 3.94 -24.03 18.18
C GLU A 219 5.31 -24.02 17.48
N GLY A 220 5.65 -22.88 16.89
CA GLY A 220 6.86 -22.67 16.11
C GLY A 220 6.73 -22.92 14.61
N ALA A 221 7.88 -23.06 13.95
CA ALA A 221 7.96 -23.27 12.50
C ALA A 221 7.11 -24.46 12.02
N GLY A 222 6.37 -24.25 10.94
CA GLY A 222 5.40 -25.22 10.41
C GLY A 222 3.95 -24.98 10.85
N THR A 223 3.70 -24.11 11.84
CA THR A 223 2.34 -23.73 12.25
C THR A 223 1.58 -23.10 11.09
N LYS A 224 0.40 -23.65 10.75
CA LYS A 224 -0.49 -23.10 9.71
C LYS A 224 -1.24 -21.88 10.22
N VAL A 225 -1.32 -20.85 9.38
CA VAL A 225 -1.98 -19.57 9.70
C VAL A 225 -3.09 -19.32 8.68
N TYR A 226 -4.24 -18.87 9.18
CA TYR A 226 -5.42 -18.58 8.38
C TYR A 226 -5.94 -17.19 8.71
N GLN A 227 -6.48 -16.47 7.73
CA GLN A 227 -7.07 -15.15 7.92
C GLN A 227 -8.41 -15.12 7.17
N PRO A 228 -9.56 -14.97 7.85
CA PRO A 228 -9.69 -14.76 9.30
C PRO A 228 -9.75 -16.07 10.11
N THR A 229 -10.25 -17.15 9.51
CA THR A 229 -10.51 -18.45 10.16
C THR A 229 -9.99 -19.62 9.33
N ILE A 230 -9.91 -20.83 9.92
CA ILE A 230 -9.59 -22.06 9.19
C ILE A 230 -10.35 -22.13 7.86
N GLY A 231 -9.63 -22.48 6.80
CA GLY A 231 -10.14 -22.55 5.43
C GLY A 231 -9.65 -21.41 4.54
N PHE A 232 -9.18 -20.31 5.12
CA PHE A 232 -8.62 -19.17 4.39
C PHE A 232 -7.12 -19.07 4.60
N ASP A 233 -6.35 -19.81 3.80
CA ASP A 233 -4.88 -19.91 3.96
C ASP A 233 -4.22 -18.52 3.92
N ALA A 234 -3.39 -18.25 4.92
CA ALA A 234 -2.62 -17.03 5.08
C ALA A 234 -1.12 -17.33 5.27
N GLY A 235 -0.70 -18.58 5.02
CA GLY A 235 0.69 -18.99 5.04
C GLY A 235 1.02 -19.94 6.17
N THR A 236 2.32 -20.14 6.35
CA THR A 236 2.87 -21.07 7.35
C THR A 236 4.04 -20.38 8.05
N VAL A 237 4.08 -20.47 9.37
CA VAL A 237 5.19 -19.92 10.15
C VAL A 237 6.49 -20.55 9.68
N SER A 238 7.43 -19.72 9.26
CA SER A 238 8.74 -20.18 8.77
C SER A 238 9.82 -20.08 9.83
N THR A 239 9.69 -19.13 10.75
CA THR A 239 10.62 -18.91 11.85
C THR A 239 9.85 -18.32 13.03
N ASP A 240 10.14 -18.82 14.23
CA ASP A 240 9.69 -18.24 15.49
C ASP A 240 10.89 -17.74 16.30
N GLY A 241 10.64 -16.81 17.21
CA GLY A 241 11.63 -16.21 18.08
C GLY A 241 12.05 -17.07 19.29
N GLY A 242 11.43 -18.24 19.47
CA GLY A 242 11.68 -19.16 20.57
C GLY A 242 11.60 -18.51 21.95
N THR A 243 12.53 -18.87 22.85
CA THR A 243 12.54 -18.40 24.25
C THR A 243 12.93 -16.92 24.41
N TYR A 244 13.55 -16.31 23.38
CA TYR A 244 14.16 -14.98 23.49
C TYR A 244 13.35 -13.88 22.77
N SER A 245 12.31 -14.25 22.02
CA SER A 245 11.46 -13.30 21.33
C SER A 245 10.05 -13.86 21.15
N ASP A 246 9.05 -13.07 21.50
CA ASP A 246 7.63 -13.40 21.31
C ASP A 246 7.13 -12.93 19.93
N ALA A 247 7.83 -13.35 18.87
CA ALA A 247 7.50 -13.02 17.49
C ALA A 247 7.66 -14.23 16.59
N ALA A 248 6.86 -14.29 15.52
CA ALA A 248 6.97 -15.29 14.46
C ALA A 248 6.76 -14.65 13.09
N TRP A 249 7.46 -15.19 12.09
CA TRP A 249 7.44 -14.74 10.71
C TRP A 249 6.65 -15.69 9.81
N VAL A 250 5.68 -15.13 9.09
CA VAL A 250 4.84 -15.85 8.13
C VAL A 250 5.12 -15.30 6.73
N PRO A 251 5.88 -16.02 5.87
CA PRO A 251 6.06 -15.64 4.49
C PRO A 251 4.72 -15.70 3.75
N PHE A 252 4.38 -14.61 3.09
CA PHE A 252 3.14 -14.48 2.31
C PHE A 252 3.29 -13.34 1.32
N ASN A 253 3.01 -13.60 0.04
CA ASN A 253 3.24 -12.65 -1.05
C ASN A 253 2.11 -11.62 -1.21
N ASN A 254 0.94 -11.84 -0.63
CA ASN A 254 -0.20 -10.93 -0.73
C ASN A 254 -0.40 -10.15 0.58
N VAL A 255 0.52 -9.22 0.84
CA VAL A 255 0.58 -8.37 2.06
C VAL A 255 0.77 -6.90 1.69
N VAL A 256 0.33 -5.96 2.54
CA VAL A 256 0.59 -4.53 2.35
C VAL A 256 0.81 -3.81 3.68
N ALA A 257 1.71 -2.82 3.68
CA ALA A 257 2.14 -2.06 4.85
C ALA A 257 1.07 -1.05 5.31
N ARG A 258 -0.02 -1.56 5.89
CA ARG A 258 -1.10 -0.77 6.48
C ARG A 258 -1.56 -1.39 7.80
N ILE A 259 -2.20 -0.59 8.65
CA ILE A 259 -2.76 -1.06 9.92
C ILE A 259 -4.05 -0.32 10.23
N TYR A 260 -4.98 -0.97 10.93
CA TYR A 260 -6.10 -0.25 11.51
C TYR A 260 -5.63 0.72 12.60
N THR A 261 -6.00 2.00 12.49
CA THR A 261 -5.78 3.03 13.53
C THR A 261 -7.04 3.26 14.37
N THR A 262 -8.20 2.94 13.81
CA THR A 262 -9.49 2.86 14.51
C THR A 262 -10.22 1.57 14.07
N PRO A 263 -11.39 1.22 14.62
CA PRO A 263 -12.14 0.05 14.16
C PRO A 263 -12.53 0.07 12.67
N SER A 264 -12.60 1.24 12.04
CA SER A 264 -13.08 1.41 10.66
C SER A 264 -12.10 2.12 9.73
N VAL A 265 -10.95 2.57 10.25
CA VAL A 265 -9.96 3.32 9.47
C VAL A 265 -8.64 2.56 9.47
N THR A 266 -8.10 2.35 8.27
CA THR A 266 -6.72 1.89 8.07
C THR A 266 -5.83 3.06 7.68
N SER A 267 -4.56 2.99 8.06
CA SER A 267 -3.56 3.98 7.69
C SER A 267 -2.32 3.28 7.16
N ALA A 268 -1.63 3.94 6.22
CA ALA A 268 -0.34 3.46 5.74
C ALA A 268 0.70 3.48 6.86
N ILE A 269 1.52 2.45 6.92
CA ILE A 269 2.70 2.44 7.79
C ILE A 269 3.75 3.35 7.16
N LYS A 270 4.12 4.41 7.87
CA LYS A 270 5.09 5.40 7.39
C LYS A 270 6.55 4.95 7.54
N GLY A 271 6.80 3.91 8.33
CA GLY A 271 8.14 3.38 8.57
C GLY A 271 8.21 2.54 9.84
N TYR A 272 9.41 2.02 10.13
CA TYR A 272 9.73 1.44 11.43
C TYR A 272 10.49 2.49 12.25
N TYR A 273 10.09 2.67 13.51
CA TYR A 273 10.79 3.55 14.43
C TYR A 273 11.59 2.68 15.40
N SER A 274 12.85 3.03 15.66
CA SER A 274 13.61 2.44 16.77
C SER A 274 12.94 2.85 18.09
N ASP A 275 12.74 1.90 19.01
CA ASP A 275 12.00 2.02 20.27
C ASP A 275 11.52 3.44 20.64
N PRO A 276 10.20 3.70 20.65
CA PRO A 276 9.70 5.02 20.98
C PRO A 276 10.20 5.43 22.37
N GLY A 277 10.77 6.64 22.46
CA GLY A 277 11.18 7.20 23.73
C GLY A 277 10.04 7.18 24.75
N SER A 278 10.36 6.96 26.03
CA SER A 278 9.38 6.90 27.11
C SER A 278 8.48 8.14 27.11
N GLY A 279 7.16 7.94 27.27
CA GLY A 279 6.17 9.01 27.31
C GLY A 279 5.53 9.37 25.97
N LEU A 280 5.93 8.74 24.85
CA LEU A 280 5.23 8.87 23.57
C LEU A 280 3.88 8.12 23.60
N SER A 281 2.88 8.71 22.93
CA SER A 281 1.58 8.07 22.71
C SER A 281 1.70 7.02 21.61
N VAL A 282 1.28 5.79 21.89
CA VAL A 282 1.23 4.70 20.92
C VAL A 282 -0.19 4.16 20.81
N VAL A 283 -0.48 3.50 19.69
CA VAL A 283 -1.79 2.87 19.47
C VAL A 283 -1.56 1.41 19.14
N MET A 284 -2.29 0.51 19.80
CA MET A 284 -2.30 -0.90 19.45
C MET A 284 -3.53 -1.22 18.62
N SER A 285 -3.37 -2.18 17.71
CA SER A 285 -4.41 -2.56 16.76
C SER A 285 -4.60 -4.06 16.84
N GLY A 286 -5.76 -4.50 17.34
CA GLY A 286 -6.04 -5.92 17.56
C GLY A 286 -7.51 -6.28 17.37
N LYS A 287 -7.78 -7.57 17.16
CA LYS A 287 -9.15 -8.12 17.05
C LYS A 287 -10.09 -7.57 18.12
N ASN A 288 -9.62 -7.52 19.37
CA ASN A 288 -10.48 -7.22 20.52
C ASN A 288 -10.56 -5.72 20.85
N ILE A 289 -9.55 -4.89 20.55
CA ILE A 289 -9.58 -3.44 20.82
C ILE A 289 -8.58 -2.66 19.93
N GLY A 290 -8.95 -1.43 19.53
CA GLY A 290 -8.01 -0.38 19.13
C GLY A 290 -7.84 0.61 20.29
N THR A 291 -6.98 0.29 21.27
CA THR A 291 -6.80 1.13 22.47
C THR A 291 -5.59 2.05 22.30
N LEU A 292 -5.75 3.32 22.66
CA LEU A 292 -4.65 4.25 22.85
C LEU A 292 -3.91 3.89 24.15
N ILE A 293 -2.61 3.60 24.06
CA ILE A 293 -1.78 3.24 25.22
C ILE A 293 -0.57 4.17 25.25
N ARG A 294 -0.14 4.60 26.44
CA ARG A 294 1.10 5.36 26.58
C ARG A 294 2.26 4.39 26.71
N ALA A 295 3.34 4.60 25.95
CA ALA A 295 4.55 3.82 26.09
C ALA A 295 5.15 4.05 27.49
N SER A 296 5.11 3.02 28.34
CA SER A 296 5.79 3.01 29.64
C SER A 296 7.11 2.26 29.53
N SER A 297 8.12 2.76 30.25
CA SER A 297 9.43 2.14 30.43
C SER A 297 9.35 0.74 31.03
#